data_AF-A0A9D7D1B9-F1
#
_entry.id   AF-A0A9D7D1B9-F1
#
_cell.length_a   1.000
_cell.length_b   1.000
_cell.length_c   1.000
_cell.angle_alpha   90.00
_cell.angle_beta   90.00
_cell.angle_gamma   90.00
#
_symmetry.space_group_name_H-M   'P 1'
#
loop_
_entity.id
_entity.type
_entity.pdbx_description
1 polymer ?
#
loop_
_entity_poly.entity_id
_entity_poly.type
_entity_poly.pdbx_seq_one_letter_code
_entity_poly.pdbx_strand_id
1 'polypeptide(L)'
;MRALVGCLLLVTAGTAAPFGCGPHETDASPLASASDVDASPDVQSAAPPDGAAAVDAEADALATPDAALAPPVSVGLGVSYQRVGVGNAVLVVYGGYTAELSWTEAWARELVRASLGVRGVGHVYAAQGPKDASYTSKEIGNSGLRAHLAALTPGASFILVVAHSSGSYVAHELMQQLDAANADAALSKLVYANLDGGESGFDAGLAAKLRRALFVFARDPSLASGLSANASTATALGAKYAAFGGAFEVLVPGTGCNSGAKWCLHDVVVTHRPHDPATFNLSLDYTDFQNRPVTTEYIDAVATYLM
;
A
#
# COMPACT_ATOMS: atom_id res chain seq x y z
N MET A 1 1.77 -7.06 -83.47
CA MET A 1 0.48 -7.73 -83.22
C MET A 1 0.60 -8.51 -81.91
N ARG A 2 -0.39 -8.36 -81.01
CA ARG A 2 -0.56 -9.02 -79.68
C ARG A 2 0.43 -8.58 -78.60
N ALA A 3 0.10 -8.44 -77.31
CA ALA A 3 -1.14 -8.23 -76.54
C ALA A 3 -0.71 -7.88 -75.09
N LEU A 4 -1.56 -7.18 -74.35
CA LEU A 4 -1.40 -6.70 -72.96
C LEU A 4 -1.17 -7.80 -71.91
N VAL A 5 -0.57 -7.44 -70.76
CA VAL A 5 -1.15 -7.63 -69.41
C VAL A 5 -0.65 -6.50 -68.48
N GLY A 6 -1.56 -5.64 -68.03
CA GLY A 6 -1.34 -4.63 -66.99
C GLY A 6 -1.83 -5.15 -65.63
N CYS A 7 -1.06 -4.87 -64.58
CA CYS A 7 -1.35 -5.29 -63.21
C CYS A 7 -2.35 -4.31 -62.57
N LEU A 8 -3.52 -4.83 -62.20
CA LEU A 8 -4.59 -4.12 -61.52
C LEU A 8 -4.44 -4.35 -60.00
N LEU A 9 -4.19 -3.30 -59.22
CA LEU A 9 -4.28 -3.34 -57.76
C LEU A 9 -5.76 -3.31 -57.35
N LEU A 10 -6.22 -4.36 -56.65
CA LEU A 10 -7.47 -4.36 -55.90
C LEU A 10 -7.16 -4.08 -54.43
N VAL A 11 -7.80 -3.05 -53.87
CA VAL A 11 -7.89 -2.80 -52.43
C VAL A 11 -9.14 -3.50 -51.91
N THR A 12 -8.99 -4.41 -50.94
CA THR A 12 -10.12 -4.94 -50.16
C THR A 12 -9.97 -4.56 -48.70
N ALA A 13 -11.08 -4.06 -48.14
CA ALA A 13 -11.23 -3.65 -46.75
C ALA A 13 -11.22 -4.87 -45.82
N GLY A 14 -10.37 -4.82 -44.78
CA GLY A 14 -10.28 -5.81 -43.72
C GLY A 14 -11.33 -5.56 -42.64
N THR A 15 -12.06 -6.62 -42.31
CA THR A 15 -13.09 -6.73 -41.28
C THR A 15 -12.50 -6.73 -39.87
N ALA A 16 -13.18 -6.03 -38.96
CA ALA A 16 -12.91 -6.01 -37.52
C ALA A 16 -13.15 -7.38 -36.87
N ALA A 17 -12.22 -7.81 -36.02
CA ALA A 17 -12.37 -8.98 -35.16
C ALA A 17 -12.86 -8.55 -33.76
N PRO A 18 -13.84 -9.23 -33.15
CA PRO A 18 -14.20 -9.03 -31.75
C PRO A 18 -13.22 -9.78 -30.84
N PHE A 19 -12.74 -9.10 -29.80
CA PHE A 19 -12.02 -9.73 -28.69
C PHE A 19 -12.97 -10.65 -27.91
N GLY A 20 -12.77 -11.96 -28.05
CA GLY A 20 -13.44 -12.98 -27.24
C GLY A 20 -12.77 -13.13 -25.88
N CYS A 21 -13.57 -13.07 -24.81
CA CYS A 21 -13.20 -13.62 -23.51
C CYS A 21 -13.04 -15.14 -23.64
N GLY A 22 -11.83 -15.65 -23.38
CA GLY A 22 -11.54 -17.07 -23.28
C GLY A 22 -11.86 -17.62 -21.89
N PRO A 23 -12.21 -18.92 -21.77
CA PRO A 23 -12.84 -19.51 -20.60
C PRO A 23 -11.85 -19.93 -19.50
N HIS A 24 -12.40 -20.04 -18.28
CA HIS A 24 -11.88 -20.79 -17.15
C HIS A 24 -11.51 -22.23 -17.57
N GLU A 25 -10.23 -22.58 -17.48
CA GLU A 25 -9.81 -23.98 -17.43
C GLU A 25 -9.68 -24.42 -15.97
N THR A 26 -10.61 -25.29 -15.58
CA THR A 26 -10.46 -26.24 -14.50
C THR A 26 -9.56 -27.36 -14.99
N ASP A 27 -8.45 -27.63 -14.29
CA ASP A 27 -7.88 -28.97 -14.30
C ASP A 27 -7.28 -29.30 -12.93
N ALA A 28 -7.96 -30.22 -12.27
CA ALA A 28 -7.43 -31.01 -11.18
C ALA A 28 -6.68 -32.20 -11.78
N SER A 29 -5.48 -32.48 -11.25
CA SER A 29 -5.00 -33.85 -11.21
C SER A 29 -4.17 -34.09 -9.96
N PRO A 30 -4.36 -35.26 -9.30
CA PRO A 30 -3.71 -35.64 -8.05
C PRO A 30 -2.40 -36.39 -8.33
N LEU A 31 -1.55 -36.50 -7.30
CA LEU A 31 -0.50 -37.52 -7.04
C LEU A 31 0.47 -36.88 -6.02
N ALA A 32 1.13 -37.53 -5.07
CA ALA A 32 0.93 -38.71 -4.24
C ALA A 32 2.11 -38.71 -3.24
N SER A 33 1.91 -39.39 -2.11
CA SER A 33 2.91 -39.97 -1.19
C SER A 33 3.94 -39.07 -0.49
N ALA A 34 3.70 -38.97 0.82
CA ALA A 34 4.65 -38.64 1.86
C ALA A 34 5.60 -39.81 2.15
N SER A 35 6.84 -39.47 2.49
CA SER A 35 7.81 -40.32 3.19
C SER A 35 8.64 -39.46 4.16
N ASP A 36 8.61 -39.88 5.42
CA ASP A 36 9.67 -39.91 6.44
C ASP A 36 10.26 -38.57 6.95
N VAL A 37 9.82 -38.05 8.11
CA VAL A 37 10.35 -38.26 9.50
C VAL A 37 11.87 -38.49 9.65
N ASP A 38 12.54 -37.47 10.18
CA ASP A 38 13.19 -37.43 11.51
C ASP A 38 14.59 -36.78 11.50
N ALA A 39 14.81 -35.90 12.49
CA ALA A 39 16.05 -35.60 13.22
C ALA A 39 16.15 -34.12 13.62
N SER A 40 15.74 -33.83 14.86
CA SER A 40 16.12 -32.63 15.62
C SER A 40 17.62 -32.62 15.95
N PRO A 41 18.22 -31.42 16.08
CA PRO A 41 19.29 -31.25 17.06
C PRO A 41 18.96 -30.19 18.13
N ASP A 42 19.38 -30.53 19.34
CA ASP A 42 19.36 -29.76 20.58
C ASP A 42 19.80 -28.30 20.44
N VAL A 43 19.01 -27.38 21.02
CA VAL A 43 19.42 -26.00 21.27
C VAL A 43 19.63 -25.82 22.77
N GLN A 44 20.90 -25.69 23.16
CA GLN A 44 21.31 -25.30 24.51
C GLN A 44 20.98 -23.82 24.74
N SER A 45 20.21 -23.56 25.79
CA SER A 45 19.89 -22.24 26.31
C SER A 45 21.07 -21.71 27.12
N ALA A 46 21.65 -20.58 26.70
CA ALA A 46 22.59 -19.79 27.48
C ALA A 46 21.90 -18.52 27.99
N ALA A 47 22.00 -18.28 29.30
CA ALA A 47 21.50 -17.08 29.96
C ALA A 47 22.33 -15.83 29.56
N PRO A 48 21.70 -14.65 29.43
CA PRO A 48 22.43 -13.40 29.24
C PRO A 48 22.98 -12.87 30.58
N PRO A 49 24.18 -12.26 30.60
CA PRO A 49 24.70 -11.58 31.78
C PRO A 49 24.08 -10.19 31.96
N ASP A 50 23.83 -9.85 33.22
CA ASP A 50 23.43 -8.54 33.71
C ASP A 50 24.48 -7.47 33.40
N GLY A 51 24.05 -6.32 32.90
CA GLY A 51 24.94 -5.19 32.58
C GLY A 51 24.20 -3.94 32.13
N ALA A 52 23.37 -3.39 33.00
CA ALA A 52 22.68 -2.11 32.79
C ALA A 52 23.67 -0.93 32.86
N ALA A 53 23.79 -0.18 31.77
CA ALA A 53 24.28 1.19 31.78
C ALA A 53 23.09 2.11 31.50
N ALA A 54 22.72 2.91 32.50
CA ALA A 54 21.70 3.94 32.39
C ALA A 54 22.21 5.04 31.45
N VAL A 55 21.54 5.19 30.31
CA VAL A 55 21.65 6.37 29.46
C VAL A 55 20.50 7.30 29.81
N ASP A 56 20.85 8.51 30.21
CA ASP A 56 19.92 9.61 30.46
C ASP A 56 19.17 9.95 29.17
N ALA A 57 17.97 9.40 29.02
CA ALA A 57 17.02 9.77 28.00
C ALA A 57 16.28 11.02 28.49
N GLU A 58 16.62 12.18 27.92
CA GLU A 58 15.69 13.30 27.86
C GLU A 58 14.48 12.85 27.02
N ALA A 59 13.52 12.24 27.71
CA ALA A 59 12.22 11.93 27.15
C ALA A 59 11.50 13.26 26.89
N ASP A 60 11.71 13.78 25.68
CA ASP A 60 10.85 14.78 25.08
C ASP A 60 9.42 14.29 25.26
N ALA A 61 8.62 15.04 26.03
CA ALA A 61 7.33 14.60 26.51
C ALA A 61 6.43 14.37 25.31
N LEU A 62 6.36 13.11 24.84
CA LEU A 62 5.35 12.65 23.91
C LEU A 62 4.02 13.10 24.50
N ALA A 63 3.37 14.04 23.81
CA ALA A 63 2.08 14.55 24.22
C ALA A 63 1.21 13.36 24.61
N THR A 64 0.75 13.36 25.87
CA THR A 64 -0.12 12.31 26.37
C THR A 64 -1.25 12.10 25.36
N PRO A 65 -1.47 10.88 24.85
CA PRO A 65 -2.45 10.59 23.79
C PRO A 65 -3.90 11.01 24.08
N ASP A 66 -4.17 11.54 25.27
CA ASP A 66 -5.48 11.87 25.82
C ASP A 66 -5.93 13.32 25.61
N ALA A 67 -5.12 14.18 24.98
CA ALA A 67 -5.65 15.45 24.50
C ALA A 67 -6.67 15.16 23.40
N ALA A 68 -7.95 15.46 23.66
CA ALA A 68 -9.04 15.21 22.72
C ALA A 68 -8.70 15.77 21.33
N LEU A 69 -8.43 14.87 20.38
CA LEU A 69 -8.09 15.24 19.01
C LEU A 69 -9.28 15.98 18.40
N ALA A 70 -8.99 17.06 17.66
CA ALA A 70 -10.03 17.73 16.88
C ALA A 70 -10.68 16.70 15.92
N PRO A 71 -12.00 16.77 15.72
CA PRO A 71 -12.67 15.84 14.80
C PRO A 71 -12.13 16.03 13.37
N PRO A 72 -12.09 14.95 12.55
CA PRO A 72 -11.74 15.07 11.14
C PRO A 72 -12.68 16.03 10.41
N VAL A 73 -12.14 16.80 9.46
CA VAL A 73 -12.89 17.71 8.59
C VAL A 73 -12.77 17.25 7.14
N SER A 74 -13.84 17.36 6.35
CA SER A 74 -13.78 17.04 4.92
C SER A 74 -12.96 18.09 4.16
N VAL A 75 -12.03 17.63 3.32
CA VAL A 75 -11.25 18.47 2.39
C VAL A 75 -11.52 18.16 0.92
N GLY A 76 -12.42 17.21 0.65
CA GLY A 76 -12.81 16.75 -0.67
C GLY A 76 -13.80 15.60 -0.59
N LEU A 77 -14.42 15.23 -1.72
CA LEU A 77 -15.31 14.08 -1.76
C LEU A 77 -14.55 12.82 -1.32
N GLY A 78 -15.00 12.19 -0.24
CA GLY A 78 -14.36 10.98 0.28
C GLY A 78 -12.97 11.20 0.87
N VAL A 79 -12.60 12.43 1.21
CA VAL A 79 -11.30 12.77 1.84
C VAL A 79 -11.54 13.58 3.10
N SER A 80 -10.93 13.15 4.21
CA SER A 80 -10.87 13.88 5.46
C SER A 80 -9.45 14.28 5.83
N TYR A 81 -9.35 15.30 6.66
CA TYR A 81 -8.13 15.82 7.26
C TYR A 81 -8.30 15.90 8.77
N GLN A 82 -7.25 15.54 9.51
CA GLN A 82 -7.18 15.70 10.95
C GLN A 82 -5.78 16.20 11.37
N ARG A 83 -5.75 17.17 12.27
CA ARG A 83 -4.53 17.53 13.01
C ARG A 83 -4.42 16.61 14.23
N VAL A 84 -3.38 15.80 14.29
CA VAL A 84 -3.20 14.76 15.35
C VAL A 84 -2.05 15.04 16.32
N GLY A 85 -1.34 16.16 16.14
CA GLY A 85 -0.22 16.54 17.00
C GLY A 85 0.41 17.86 16.59
N VAL A 86 1.57 18.20 17.15
CA VAL A 86 2.34 19.43 16.83
C VAL A 86 3.36 19.23 15.70
N GLY A 87 3.66 17.98 15.34
CA GLY A 87 4.63 17.67 14.29
C GLY A 87 4.22 18.17 12.90
N ASN A 88 5.18 18.37 12.01
CA ASN A 88 4.93 18.93 10.67
C ASN A 88 4.91 17.87 9.57
N ALA A 89 5.21 16.61 9.87
CA ALA A 89 5.12 15.56 8.87
C ALA A 89 3.65 15.27 8.52
N VAL A 90 3.46 14.81 7.28
CA VAL A 90 2.15 14.54 6.70
C VAL A 90 2.01 13.04 6.43
N LEU A 91 0.89 12.46 6.84
CA LEU A 91 0.43 11.14 6.42
C LEU A 91 -0.79 11.30 5.51
N VAL A 92 -0.81 10.59 4.39
CA VAL A 92 -1.98 10.42 3.52
C VAL A 92 -2.24 8.94 3.37
N VAL A 93 -3.44 8.47 3.76
CA VAL A 93 -3.84 7.06 3.67
C VAL A 93 -4.99 6.90 2.69
N TYR A 94 -4.87 5.98 1.74
CA TYR A 94 -5.91 5.60 0.78
C TYR A 94 -6.38 4.17 1.05
N GLY A 95 -7.68 4.02 1.33
CA GLY A 95 -8.29 2.70 1.51
C GLY A 95 -8.42 1.92 0.19
N GLY A 96 -8.49 0.59 0.31
CA GLY A 96 -8.75 -0.31 -0.81
C GLY A 96 -10.16 -0.19 -1.37
N TYR A 97 -10.45 -0.88 -2.49
CA TYR A 97 -11.76 -0.90 -3.13
C TYR A 97 -12.91 -1.04 -2.11
N THR A 98 -13.92 -0.17 -2.19
CA THR A 98 -15.09 -0.10 -1.28
C THR A 98 -14.82 0.21 0.20
N ALA A 99 -13.57 0.44 0.63
CA ALA A 99 -13.31 0.87 1.99
C ALA A 99 -14.01 2.20 2.29
N GLU A 100 -14.78 2.27 3.38
CA GLU A 100 -15.45 3.51 3.78
C GLU A 100 -14.46 4.51 4.38
N LEU A 101 -14.80 5.82 4.31
CA LEU A 101 -13.94 6.87 4.85
C LEU A 101 -13.65 6.67 6.35
N SER A 102 -14.66 6.30 7.13
CA SER A 102 -14.53 6.07 8.57
C SER A 102 -13.58 4.92 8.91
N TRP A 103 -13.48 3.91 8.03
CA TRP A 103 -12.57 2.78 8.19
C TRP A 103 -11.13 3.21 7.90
N THR A 104 -10.89 3.93 6.78
CA THR A 104 -9.55 4.47 6.49
C THR A 104 -9.08 5.45 7.56
N GLU A 105 -9.99 6.26 8.13
CA GLU A 105 -9.67 7.13 9.26
C GLU A 105 -9.21 6.37 10.50
N ALA A 106 -9.85 5.24 10.83
CA ALA A 106 -9.44 4.40 11.94
C ALA A 106 -8.04 3.81 11.71
N TRP A 107 -7.81 3.25 10.52
CA TRP A 107 -6.50 2.73 10.12
C TRP A 107 -5.42 3.82 10.16
N ALA A 108 -5.69 5.02 9.64
CA ALA A 108 -4.73 6.12 9.66
C ALA A 108 -4.36 6.55 11.09
N ARG A 109 -5.34 6.63 12.01
CA ARG A 109 -5.08 6.91 13.43
C ARG A 109 -4.22 5.82 14.07
N GLU A 110 -4.47 4.58 13.73
CA GLU A 110 -3.71 3.45 14.25
C GLU A 110 -2.25 3.47 13.77
N LEU A 111 -1.99 3.77 12.48
CA LEU A 111 -0.62 3.96 11.97
C LEU A 111 0.12 5.09 12.71
N VAL A 112 -0.57 6.18 13.02
CA VAL A 112 -0.01 7.27 13.84
C VAL A 112 0.31 6.79 15.25
N ARG A 113 -0.62 6.10 15.90
CA ARG A 113 -0.42 5.59 17.26
C ARG A 113 0.75 4.59 17.32
N ALA A 114 0.86 3.71 16.34
CA ALA A 114 1.82 2.61 16.36
C ALA A 114 3.25 3.03 15.96
N SER A 115 3.42 3.92 14.97
CA SER A 115 4.76 4.23 14.44
C SER A 115 4.96 5.70 14.04
N LEU A 116 3.94 6.40 13.54
CA LEU A 116 4.17 7.70 12.89
C LEU A 116 4.11 8.91 13.83
N GLY A 117 3.46 8.82 14.99
CA GLY A 117 3.39 9.90 15.97
C GLY A 117 4.77 10.29 16.50
N VAL A 118 5.58 9.30 16.86
CA VAL A 118 6.99 9.49 17.30
C VAL A 118 7.90 9.98 16.17
N ARG A 119 7.46 9.89 14.91
CA ARG A 119 8.16 10.40 13.73
C ARG A 119 7.70 11.80 13.33
N GLY A 120 6.93 12.47 14.19
CA GLY A 120 6.52 13.87 13.98
C GLY A 120 5.38 14.03 12.97
N VAL A 121 4.59 12.98 12.69
CA VAL A 121 3.33 13.15 11.94
C VAL A 121 2.33 13.91 12.80
N GLY A 122 1.99 15.11 12.35
CA GLY A 122 0.92 15.93 12.96
C GLY A 122 -0.23 16.22 12.02
N HIS A 123 -0.08 15.98 10.71
CA HIS A 123 -1.14 16.14 9.72
C HIS A 123 -1.51 14.79 9.11
N VAL A 124 -2.79 14.41 9.19
CA VAL A 124 -3.28 13.15 8.66
C VAL A 124 -4.39 13.41 7.67
N TYR A 125 -4.32 12.76 6.52
CA TYR A 125 -5.40 12.66 5.56
C TYR A 125 -5.80 11.21 5.42
N ALA A 126 -7.11 10.97 5.38
CA ALA A 126 -7.67 9.67 5.06
C ALA A 126 -8.59 9.83 3.85
N ALA A 127 -8.50 8.90 2.92
CA ALA A 127 -9.35 8.83 1.74
C ALA A 127 -10.04 7.47 1.70
N GLN A 128 -11.34 7.47 1.42
CA GLN A 128 -12.08 6.24 1.19
C GLN A 128 -11.55 5.50 -0.05
N GLY A 129 -11.90 4.24 -0.15
CA GLY A 129 -11.70 3.43 -1.33
C GLY A 129 -12.49 3.90 -2.54
N PRO A 130 -11.99 3.58 -3.76
CA PRO A 130 -12.77 3.81 -4.96
C PRO A 130 -14.00 2.91 -5.00
N LYS A 131 -15.07 3.38 -5.66
CA LYS A 131 -16.33 2.67 -5.88
C LYS A 131 -16.20 1.52 -6.87
N ASP A 132 -15.15 1.53 -7.69
CA ASP A 132 -14.80 0.47 -8.63
C ASP A 132 -13.31 0.14 -8.50
N ALA A 133 -12.95 -1.14 -8.65
CA ALA A 133 -11.58 -1.59 -8.40
C ALA A 133 -10.54 -0.98 -9.36
N SER A 134 -10.96 -0.44 -10.51
CA SER A 134 -10.07 0.20 -11.49
C SER A 134 -9.95 1.72 -11.30
N TYR A 135 -10.76 2.30 -10.41
CA TYR A 135 -10.89 3.73 -10.19
C TYR A 135 -11.13 4.52 -11.50
N THR A 136 -11.98 3.98 -12.38
CA THR A 136 -12.21 4.61 -13.70
C THR A 136 -12.97 5.94 -13.57
N SER A 137 -13.84 6.09 -12.56
CA SER A 137 -14.67 7.29 -12.42
C SER A 137 -13.99 8.50 -11.79
N LYS A 138 -12.77 8.35 -11.25
CA LYS A 138 -11.99 9.41 -10.61
C LYS A 138 -12.79 10.26 -9.61
N GLU A 139 -13.60 9.60 -8.79
CA GLU A 139 -14.59 10.24 -7.95
C GLU A 139 -14.02 10.81 -6.64
N ILE A 140 -12.81 10.42 -6.21
CA ILE A 140 -12.25 10.89 -4.95
C ILE A 140 -11.67 12.31 -5.12
N GLY A 141 -11.99 13.20 -4.20
CA GLY A 141 -11.69 14.63 -4.26
C GLY A 141 -10.23 15.02 -4.00
N ASN A 142 -9.27 14.38 -4.67
CA ASN A 142 -7.83 14.64 -4.53
C ASN A 142 -7.43 16.10 -4.79
N SER A 143 -8.21 16.84 -5.57
CA SER A 143 -7.93 18.26 -5.87
C SER A 143 -7.97 19.15 -4.63
N GLY A 144 -8.87 18.85 -3.68
CA GLY A 144 -8.96 19.56 -2.39
C GLY A 144 -7.84 19.15 -1.43
N LEU A 145 -7.49 17.87 -1.39
CA LEU A 145 -6.31 17.37 -0.67
C LEU A 145 -5.04 18.08 -1.17
N ARG A 146 -4.82 18.11 -2.49
CA ARG A 146 -3.67 18.79 -3.12
C ARG A 146 -3.58 20.25 -2.71
N ALA A 147 -4.69 20.98 -2.72
CA ALA A 147 -4.72 22.39 -2.32
C ALA A 147 -4.31 22.56 -0.85
N HIS A 148 -4.77 21.68 0.03
CA HIS A 148 -4.41 21.70 1.44
C HIS A 148 -2.93 21.31 1.66
N LEU A 149 -2.45 20.28 0.95
CA LEU A 149 -1.05 19.83 0.99
C LEU A 149 -0.09 20.92 0.51
N ALA A 150 -0.46 21.69 -0.52
CA ALA A 150 0.35 22.80 -1.01
C ALA A 150 0.61 23.86 0.08
N ALA A 151 -0.36 24.13 0.95
CA ALA A 151 -0.21 25.07 2.06
C ALA A 151 0.73 24.53 3.16
N LEU A 152 0.77 23.21 3.37
CA LEU A 152 1.59 22.57 4.40
C LEU A 152 3.02 22.26 3.92
N THR A 153 3.19 22.05 2.61
CA THR A 153 4.45 21.58 2.01
C THR A 153 5.68 22.41 2.40
N PRO A 154 5.63 23.76 2.49
CA PRO A 154 6.80 24.54 2.90
C PRO A 154 7.36 24.12 4.27
N GLY A 155 6.50 23.76 5.22
CA GLY A 155 6.88 23.36 6.59
C GLY A 155 7.01 21.86 6.80
N ALA A 156 6.51 21.02 5.88
CA ALA A 156 6.52 19.57 6.05
C ALA A 156 7.95 19.00 6.05
N SER A 157 8.27 18.13 7.02
CA SER A 157 9.55 17.39 7.05
C SER A 157 9.55 16.25 6.03
N PHE A 158 8.48 15.47 5.98
CA PHE A 158 8.20 14.49 4.94
C PHE A 158 6.69 14.39 4.67
N ILE A 159 6.35 13.74 3.56
CA ILE A 159 4.98 13.36 3.21
C ILE A 159 4.99 11.84 2.97
N LEU A 160 4.29 11.07 3.80
CA LEU A 160 4.12 9.64 3.60
C LEU A 160 2.75 9.38 2.98
N VAL A 161 2.73 8.75 1.80
CA VAL A 161 1.51 8.26 1.16
C VAL A 161 1.47 6.75 1.30
N VAL A 162 0.42 6.23 1.93
CA VAL A 162 0.16 4.80 2.08
C VAL A 162 -1.14 4.47 1.34
N ALA A 163 -1.11 3.53 0.40
CA ALA A 163 -2.27 3.21 -0.41
C ALA A 163 -2.48 1.70 -0.51
N HIS A 164 -3.63 1.21 -0.05
CA HIS A 164 -3.97 -0.21 -0.12
C HIS A 164 -4.69 -0.57 -1.40
N SER A 165 -4.32 -1.67 -2.05
CA SER A 165 -5.09 -2.27 -3.15
C SER A 165 -5.39 -1.25 -4.26
N SER A 166 -6.65 -1.16 -4.71
CA SER A 166 -7.15 -0.15 -5.65
C SER A 166 -7.00 1.32 -5.18
N GLY A 167 -6.77 1.55 -3.89
CA GLY A 167 -6.39 2.86 -3.36
C GLY A 167 -5.10 3.39 -3.97
N SER A 168 -4.23 2.51 -4.51
CA SER A 168 -3.03 2.93 -5.24
C SER A 168 -3.36 3.82 -6.44
N TYR A 169 -4.42 3.54 -7.18
CA TYR A 169 -4.84 4.35 -8.34
C TYR A 169 -5.32 5.75 -7.92
N VAL A 170 -5.96 5.84 -6.76
CA VAL A 170 -6.37 7.11 -6.17
C VAL A 170 -5.14 7.92 -5.72
N ALA A 171 -4.15 7.26 -5.12
CA ALA A 171 -2.88 7.88 -4.75
C ALA A 171 -2.09 8.38 -5.98
N HIS A 172 -2.05 7.58 -7.05
CA HIS A 172 -1.39 7.95 -8.29
C HIS A 172 -2.02 9.19 -8.92
N GLU A 173 -3.35 9.33 -8.85
CA GLU A 173 -4.02 10.54 -9.32
C GLU A 173 -3.57 11.77 -8.52
N LEU A 174 -3.47 11.71 -7.18
CA LEU A 174 -2.93 12.82 -6.40
C LEU A 174 -1.52 13.20 -6.87
N MET A 175 -0.64 12.22 -7.05
CA MET A 175 0.74 12.45 -7.48
C MET A 175 0.81 13.06 -8.88
N GLN A 176 -0.03 12.61 -9.82
CA GLN A 176 -0.19 13.23 -11.14
C GLN A 176 -0.66 14.67 -11.04
N GLN A 177 -1.62 14.98 -10.15
CA GLN A 177 -2.09 16.35 -9.97
C GLN A 177 -1.02 17.26 -9.32
N LEU A 178 -0.20 16.72 -8.41
CA LEU A 178 0.97 17.43 -7.87
C LEU A 178 1.98 17.70 -8.98
N ASP A 179 2.23 16.72 -9.84
CA ASP A 179 3.17 16.86 -10.94
C ASP A 179 2.70 17.88 -11.98
N ALA A 180 1.44 17.80 -12.40
CA ALA A 180 0.83 18.76 -13.32
C ALA A 180 0.82 20.20 -12.76
N ALA A 181 0.85 20.35 -11.43
CA ALA A 181 0.96 21.64 -10.75
C ALA A 181 2.42 22.11 -10.55
N ASN A 182 3.41 21.37 -11.05
CA ASN A 182 4.84 21.59 -10.81
C ASN A 182 5.18 21.67 -9.31
N ALA A 183 4.54 20.84 -8.49
CA ALA A 183 4.73 20.82 -7.04
C ALA A 183 5.95 19.95 -6.64
N ASP A 184 7.11 20.18 -7.29
CA ASP A 184 8.34 19.38 -7.07
C ASP A 184 8.80 19.38 -5.61
N ALA A 185 8.56 20.48 -4.88
CA ALA A 185 8.85 20.57 -3.45
C ALA A 185 8.03 19.61 -2.58
N ALA A 186 6.80 19.25 -3.01
CA ALA A 186 5.98 18.25 -2.34
C ALA A 186 6.43 16.84 -2.77
N LEU A 187 6.59 16.61 -4.07
CA LEU A 187 6.97 15.30 -4.63
C LEU A 187 8.33 14.82 -4.07
N SER A 188 9.32 15.71 -3.99
CA SER A 188 10.65 15.38 -3.44
C SER A 188 10.66 15.05 -1.94
N LYS A 189 9.59 15.39 -1.21
CA LYS A 189 9.38 15.01 0.20
C LYS A 189 8.52 13.74 0.34
N LEU A 190 7.96 13.25 -0.77
CA LEU A 190 6.97 12.18 -0.78
C LEU A 190 7.65 10.81 -0.77
N VAL A 191 7.38 10.04 0.29
CA VAL A 191 7.66 8.60 0.40
C VAL A 191 6.37 7.85 0.14
N TYR A 192 6.35 6.94 -0.83
CA TYR A 192 5.17 6.20 -1.24
C TYR A 192 5.27 4.73 -0.86
N ALA A 193 4.22 4.20 -0.23
CA ALA A 193 4.02 2.77 0.03
C ALA A 193 2.74 2.30 -0.70
N ASN A 194 2.93 1.56 -1.80
CA ASN A 194 1.88 0.88 -2.55
C ASN A 194 1.67 -0.51 -1.94
N LEU A 195 0.59 -0.70 -1.18
CA LEU A 195 0.33 -1.92 -0.43
C LEU A 195 -0.55 -2.87 -1.22
N ASP A 196 0.07 -3.89 -1.80
CA ASP A 196 -0.54 -4.94 -2.63
C ASP A 196 -1.46 -4.36 -3.72
N GLY A 197 -1.10 -3.19 -4.27
CA GLY A 197 -1.85 -2.47 -5.29
C GLY A 197 -1.26 -2.61 -6.69
N GLY A 198 -1.90 -1.94 -7.65
CA GLY A 198 -1.49 -1.94 -9.06
C GLY A 198 -0.68 -0.71 -9.45
N GLU A 199 -0.33 -0.63 -10.75
CA GLU A 199 0.52 0.41 -11.33
C GLU A 199 -0.23 1.56 -12.01
N SER A 200 -1.46 1.35 -12.50
CA SER A 200 -2.15 2.29 -13.39
C SER A 200 -2.05 3.76 -12.92
N GLY A 201 -1.55 4.63 -13.79
CA GLY A 201 -1.30 6.04 -13.47
C GLY A 201 0.04 6.36 -12.79
N PHE A 202 0.88 5.37 -12.54
CA PHE A 202 2.23 5.55 -12.01
C PHE A 202 3.25 5.13 -13.06
N ASP A 203 4.18 6.04 -13.39
CA ASP A 203 5.22 5.81 -14.38
C ASP A 203 6.62 6.18 -13.84
N ALA A 204 7.65 5.95 -14.67
CA ALA A 204 9.04 6.22 -14.29
C ALA A 204 9.34 7.72 -14.11
N GLY A 205 8.64 8.60 -14.84
CA GLY A 205 8.82 10.05 -14.70
C GLY A 205 8.30 10.54 -13.36
N LEU A 206 7.15 10.03 -12.93
CA LEU A 206 6.60 10.31 -11.60
C LEU A 206 7.43 9.68 -10.50
N ALA A 207 7.84 8.42 -10.64
CA ALA A 207 8.68 7.72 -9.68
C ALA A 207 10.01 8.46 -9.42
N ALA A 208 10.61 9.04 -10.47
CA ALA A 208 11.86 9.80 -10.37
C ALA A 208 11.75 11.10 -9.57
N LYS A 209 10.53 11.63 -9.39
CA LYS A 209 10.27 12.86 -8.62
C LYS A 209 10.01 12.57 -7.14
N LEU A 210 9.74 11.32 -6.78
CA LEU A 210 9.48 10.93 -5.40
C LEU A 210 10.78 10.76 -4.62
N ARG A 211 10.70 10.89 -3.29
CA ARG A 211 11.82 10.57 -2.39
C ARG A 211 12.13 9.08 -2.41
N ARG A 212 11.08 8.26 -2.36
CA ARG A 212 11.15 6.79 -2.38
C ARG A 212 9.79 6.20 -2.75
N ALA A 213 9.77 5.07 -3.46
CA ALA A 213 8.56 4.27 -3.68
C ALA A 213 8.78 2.80 -3.28
N LEU A 214 7.93 2.26 -2.40
CA LEU A 214 7.90 0.85 -2.04
C LEU A 214 6.66 0.18 -2.61
N PHE A 215 6.85 -1.02 -3.16
CA PHE A 215 5.79 -1.90 -3.63
C PHE A 215 5.70 -3.08 -2.69
N VAL A 216 4.74 -3.01 -1.78
CA VAL A 216 4.64 -3.87 -0.61
C VAL A 216 3.71 -5.04 -0.92
N PHE A 217 4.07 -6.23 -0.49
CA PHE A 217 3.22 -7.41 -0.52
C PHE A 217 3.42 -8.23 0.76
N ALA A 218 2.50 -9.14 1.06
CA ALA A 218 2.58 -9.95 2.27
C ALA A 218 2.92 -11.41 1.97
N ARG A 219 3.60 -12.04 2.94
CA ARG A 219 3.87 -13.47 2.96
C ARG A 219 3.67 -14.06 4.35
N ASP A 220 2.95 -15.18 4.41
CA ASP A 220 2.93 -16.09 5.56
C ASP A 220 3.72 -17.36 5.23
N PRO A 221 4.94 -17.53 5.76
CA PRO A 221 5.78 -18.67 5.46
C PRO A 221 5.28 -19.99 6.07
N SER A 222 4.31 -19.95 6.99
CA SER A 222 3.73 -21.16 7.60
C SER A 222 2.68 -21.83 6.71
N LEU A 223 2.21 -21.16 5.66
CA LEU A 223 1.22 -21.66 4.72
C LEU A 223 1.90 -22.27 3.48
N ALA A 224 1.35 -23.38 2.96
CA ALA A 224 1.84 -23.99 1.73
C ALA A 224 1.70 -23.06 0.50
N SER A 225 0.66 -22.23 0.50
CA SER A 225 0.49 -21.12 -0.46
C SER A 225 0.23 -19.84 0.33
N GLY A 226 1.33 -19.14 0.62
CA GLY A 226 1.36 -18.05 1.60
C GLY A 226 1.70 -16.68 1.03
N LEU A 227 1.37 -16.36 -0.23
CA LEU A 227 1.58 -15.04 -0.83
C LEU A 227 0.27 -14.27 -1.00
N SER A 228 0.30 -12.95 -0.80
CA SER A 228 -0.84 -12.05 -1.05
C SER A 228 -1.29 -12.05 -2.52
N ALA A 229 -2.51 -11.58 -2.76
CA ALA A 229 -3.16 -11.59 -4.07
C ALA A 229 -2.33 -10.92 -5.16
N ASN A 230 -1.67 -9.80 -4.86
CA ASN A 230 -0.90 -9.03 -5.84
C ASN A 230 0.62 -9.11 -5.62
N ALA A 231 1.13 -10.13 -4.91
CA ALA A 231 2.55 -10.28 -4.63
C ALA A 231 3.44 -10.31 -5.90
N SER A 232 2.99 -10.98 -6.96
CA SER A 232 3.70 -11.00 -8.24
C SER A 232 3.77 -9.62 -8.89
N THR A 233 2.68 -8.85 -8.79
CA THR A 233 2.61 -7.47 -9.30
C THR A 233 3.54 -6.56 -8.51
N ALA A 234 3.48 -6.59 -7.18
CA ALA A 234 4.34 -5.78 -6.32
C ALA A 234 5.83 -6.09 -6.57
N THR A 235 6.19 -7.37 -6.73
CA THR A 235 7.55 -7.79 -7.06
C THR A 235 7.99 -7.24 -8.42
N ALA A 236 7.14 -7.34 -9.45
CA ALA A 236 7.45 -6.83 -10.78
C ALA A 236 7.61 -5.30 -10.79
N LEU A 237 6.78 -4.58 -10.04
CA LEU A 237 6.89 -3.12 -9.89
C LEU A 237 8.15 -2.72 -9.14
N GLY A 238 8.49 -3.44 -8.06
CA GLY A 238 9.73 -3.23 -7.34
C GLY A 238 10.96 -3.40 -8.23
N ALA A 239 10.97 -4.41 -9.11
CA ALA A 239 12.03 -4.58 -10.10
C ALA A 239 12.04 -3.45 -11.15
N LYS A 240 10.86 -3.09 -11.68
CA LYS A 240 10.70 -2.02 -12.67
C LYS A 240 11.19 -0.65 -12.17
N TYR A 241 10.97 -0.36 -10.88
CA TYR A 241 11.29 0.93 -10.25
C TYR A 241 12.46 0.86 -9.26
N ALA A 242 13.36 -0.12 -9.40
CA ALA A 242 14.47 -0.36 -8.48
C ALA A 242 15.39 0.86 -8.27
N ALA A 243 15.47 1.77 -9.24
CA ALA A 243 16.25 3.00 -9.12
C ALA A 243 15.68 4.02 -8.11
N PHE A 244 14.36 3.98 -7.87
CA PHE A 244 13.63 4.95 -7.03
C PHE A 244 13.06 4.30 -5.78
N GLY A 245 13.27 3.00 -5.61
CA GLY A 245 12.39 2.19 -4.80
C GLY A 245 12.78 0.72 -4.71
N GLY A 246 11.78 -0.11 -4.47
CA GLY A 246 11.91 -1.55 -4.49
C GLY A 246 10.64 -2.26 -4.04
N ALA A 247 10.62 -3.58 -4.20
CA ALA A 247 9.61 -4.40 -3.56
C ALA A 247 9.96 -4.56 -2.07
N PHE A 248 8.93 -4.68 -1.23
CA PHE A 248 9.11 -4.97 0.19
C PHE A 248 8.14 -6.09 0.62
N GLU A 249 8.68 -7.14 1.21
CA GLU A 249 7.90 -8.28 1.71
C GLU A 249 7.57 -8.06 3.20
N VAL A 250 6.29 -7.97 3.53
CA VAL A 250 5.78 -8.06 4.90
C VAL A 250 5.70 -9.53 5.26
N LEU A 251 6.66 -10.01 6.06
CA LEU A 251 6.76 -11.40 6.47
C LEU A 251 6.10 -11.61 7.83
N VAL A 252 4.92 -12.23 7.86
CA VAL A 252 4.14 -12.46 9.09
C VAL A 252 3.76 -13.94 9.16
N PRO A 253 4.39 -14.75 10.04
CA PRO A 253 3.97 -16.13 10.24
C PRO A 253 2.69 -16.20 11.08
N GLY A 254 1.80 -17.16 10.78
CA GLY A 254 0.62 -17.41 11.61
C GLY A 254 -0.42 -16.29 11.53
N THR A 255 -0.60 -15.72 10.34
CA THR A 255 -1.60 -14.67 10.03
C THR A 255 -3.03 -15.07 10.34
N GLY A 256 -3.29 -16.36 10.52
CA GLY A 256 -4.63 -16.92 10.66
C GLY A 256 -5.35 -17.13 9.33
N CYS A 257 -4.75 -16.74 8.20
CA CYS A 257 -5.28 -17.04 6.88
C CYS A 257 -5.21 -18.54 6.55
N ASN A 258 -6.20 -19.03 5.80
CA ASN A 258 -6.16 -20.37 5.23
C ASN A 258 -5.10 -20.44 4.12
N SER A 259 -4.46 -21.61 3.95
CA SER A 259 -3.53 -21.82 2.84
C SER A 259 -4.21 -21.58 1.49
N GLY A 260 -3.64 -20.71 0.66
CA GLY A 260 -4.22 -20.32 -0.64
C GLY A 260 -5.24 -19.19 -0.58
N ALA A 261 -5.62 -18.69 0.61
CA ALA A 261 -6.51 -17.54 0.78
C ALA A 261 -5.76 -16.22 0.51
N LYS A 262 -5.41 -15.99 -0.77
CA LYS A 262 -4.62 -14.82 -1.20
C LYS A 262 -5.25 -13.48 -0.82
N TRP A 263 -6.58 -13.40 -0.76
CA TRP A 263 -7.31 -12.19 -0.39
C TRP A 263 -7.38 -11.96 1.12
N CYS A 264 -7.18 -12.99 1.94
CA CYS A 264 -6.90 -12.78 3.37
C CYS A 264 -5.51 -12.18 3.53
N LEU A 265 -4.50 -12.78 2.86
CA LEU A 265 -3.13 -12.26 2.89
C LEU A 265 -2.99 -10.87 2.24
N HIS A 266 -3.91 -10.48 1.36
CA HIS A 266 -3.98 -9.14 0.80
C HIS A 266 -4.11 -8.08 1.90
N ASP A 267 -4.92 -8.33 2.93
CA ASP A 267 -5.15 -7.40 4.05
C ASP A 267 -4.05 -7.50 5.13
N VAL A 268 -3.09 -8.42 5.01
CA VAL A 268 -1.94 -8.51 5.94
C VAL A 268 -1.04 -7.27 5.88
N VAL A 269 -1.07 -6.53 4.77
CA VAL A 269 -0.38 -5.24 4.67
C VAL A 269 -1.10 -4.11 5.43
N VAL A 270 -2.31 -4.34 5.94
CA VAL A 270 -3.10 -3.43 6.78
C VAL A 270 -3.04 -3.88 8.25
N THR A 271 -3.31 -5.16 8.53
CA THR A 271 -3.25 -5.77 9.88
C THR A 271 -2.60 -7.15 9.83
N HIS A 272 -1.73 -7.48 10.78
CA HIS A 272 -1.01 -8.77 10.80
C HIS A 272 -1.91 -10.01 10.86
N ARG A 273 -3.16 -9.85 11.28
CA ARG A 273 -4.10 -10.96 11.46
C ARG A 273 -5.48 -10.54 10.97
N PRO A 274 -5.79 -10.70 9.66
CA PRO A 274 -7.11 -10.41 9.11
C PRO A 274 -8.23 -11.19 9.82
N HIS A 275 -9.44 -10.64 9.77
CA HIS A 275 -10.59 -11.17 10.51
C HIS A 275 -11.28 -12.35 9.83
N ASP A 276 -11.24 -12.40 8.50
CA ASP A 276 -11.76 -13.53 7.74
C ASP A 276 -10.58 -14.42 7.28
N PRO A 277 -10.46 -15.68 7.72
CA PRO A 277 -9.37 -16.54 7.31
C PRO A 277 -9.44 -16.99 5.83
N ALA A 278 -10.59 -16.86 5.16
CA ALA A 278 -10.78 -17.28 3.77
C ALA A 278 -10.65 -16.12 2.75
N THR A 279 -10.86 -14.88 3.19
CA THR A 279 -10.85 -13.67 2.35
C THR A 279 -10.55 -12.43 3.21
N PHE A 280 -10.98 -11.23 2.83
CA PHE A 280 -10.91 -10.03 3.66
C PHE A 280 -12.24 -9.70 4.35
N ASN A 281 -12.17 -8.94 5.44
CA ASN A 281 -13.28 -8.23 6.05
C ASN A 281 -12.88 -6.77 6.26
N LEU A 282 -12.94 -5.98 5.18
CA LEU A 282 -12.46 -4.60 5.13
C LEU A 282 -12.90 -3.74 6.31
N SER A 283 -14.14 -3.89 6.77
CA SER A 283 -14.64 -3.11 7.91
C SER A 283 -13.83 -3.39 9.17
N LEU A 284 -13.65 -4.67 9.54
CA LEU A 284 -12.91 -5.04 10.74
C LEU A 284 -11.39 -4.92 10.55
N ASP A 285 -10.87 -5.28 9.38
CA ASP A 285 -9.43 -5.25 9.09
C ASP A 285 -8.85 -3.82 9.12
N TYR A 286 -9.70 -2.81 8.91
CA TYR A 286 -9.33 -1.40 9.01
C TYR A 286 -9.65 -0.75 10.36
N THR A 287 -10.46 -1.38 11.22
CA THR A 287 -11.00 -0.72 12.42
C THR A 287 -10.69 -1.44 13.73
N ASP A 288 -10.44 -2.75 13.72
CA ASP A 288 -10.17 -3.55 14.91
C ASP A 288 -8.73 -4.08 14.90
N PHE A 289 -7.87 -3.38 15.65
CA PHE A 289 -6.47 -3.75 15.83
C PHE A 289 -6.20 -4.44 17.18
N GLN A 290 -7.25 -4.83 17.92
CA GLN A 290 -7.09 -5.49 19.21
C GLN A 290 -6.60 -6.93 19.02
N ASN A 291 -5.39 -7.23 19.50
CA ASN A 291 -4.69 -8.50 19.25
C ASN A 291 -4.45 -8.79 17.75
N ARG A 292 -4.52 -7.75 16.92
CA ARG A 292 -4.35 -7.78 15.46
C ARG A 292 -3.56 -6.53 15.05
N PRO A 293 -2.28 -6.44 15.42
CA PRO A 293 -1.51 -5.21 15.25
C PRO A 293 -1.60 -4.68 13.83
N VAL A 294 -1.67 -3.35 13.70
CA VAL A 294 -1.50 -2.69 12.40
C VAL A 294 -0.13 -3.02 11.83
N THR A 295 -0.05 -3.21 10.53
CA THR A 295 1.21 -3.50 9.84
C THR A 295 2.01 -2.20 9.67
N THR A 296 3.24 -2.17 10.17
CA THR A 296 4.11 -0.98 10.10
C THR A 296 5.49 -1.26 9.51
N GLU A 297 5.81 -2.50 9.19
CA GLU A 297 7.14 -2.91 8.71
C GLU A 297 7.58 -2.14 7.47
N TYR A 298 6.64 -1.84 6.56
CA TYR A 298 6.94 -1.04 5.36
C TYR A 298 7.25 0.43 5.67
N ILE A 299 6.79 0.96 6.81
CA ILE A 299 7.14 2.30 7.31
C ILE A 299 8.57 2.28 7.85
N ASP A 300 8.91 1.25 8.61
CA ASP A 300 10.25 1.09 9.17
C ASP A 300 11.30 0.87 8.07
N ALA A 301 10.93 0.16 7.00
CA ALA A 301 11.77 -0.03 5.81
C ALA A 301 12.17 1.28 5.11
N VAL A 302 11.40 2.35 5.31
CA VAL A 302 11.70 3.69 4.77
C VAL A 302 12.06 4.70 5.86
N ALA A 303 12.34 4.27 7.09
CA ALA A 303 12.58 5.15 8.23
C ALA A 303 13.66 6.22 7.96
N THR A 304 14.71 5.87 7.20
CA THR A 304 15.78 6.81 6.82
C THR A 304 15.32 7.97 5.95
N TYR A 305 14.18 7.83 5.27
CA TYR A 305 13.53 8.86 4.45
C TYR A 305 12.44 9.63 5.21
N LEU A 306 12.15 9.24 6.46
CA LEU A 306 11.14 9.85 7.33
C LEU A 306 11.78 10.68 8.46
N MET A 307 13.06 11.04 8.31
CA MET A 307 13.81 11.94 9.19
C MET A 307 14.15 13.25 8.48
#